data_AF-A0A2T0RU92-F1
#
_entry.id   AF-A0A2T0RU92-F1
#
_cell.length_a   1.000
_cell.length_b   1.000
_cell.length_c   1.000
_cell.angle_alpha   90.00
_cell.angle_beta   90.00
_cell.angle_gamma   90.00
#
_symmetry.space_group_name_H-M   'P 1'
#
loop_
_entity.id
_entity.type
_entity.pdbx_description
1 polymer ?
#
loop_
_entity_poly.entity_id
_entity_poly.type
_entity_poly.pdbx_seq_one_letter_code
_entity_poly.pdbx_strand_id
1 'polypeptide(L)'
;MSIDGKWHLTLVTGGGEETVELFLQSAGEALNGTFDGRPLSEGRLQGARVTFTASITSPIRTRIKCAAQVDGEAMTGEARALFMTVPFTATRSSSPVESS
;
A
#
# COMPACT_ATOMS: atom_id res chain seq x y z
N MET A 1 -15.72 4.08 7.10
CA MET A 1 -14.91 4.57 5.96
C MET A 1 -14.42 3.36 5.20
N SER A 2 -14.65 3.30 3.89
CA SER A 2 -14.14 2.19 3.07
C SER A 2 -12.78 2.57 2.49
N ILE A 3 -11.79 1.72 2.75
CA ILE A 3 -10.43 1.75 2.20
C ILE A 3 -10.37 1.20 0.77
N ASP A 4 -11.46 0.59 0.30
CA ASP A 4 -11.46 -0.17 -0.94
C ASP A 4 -11.17 0.70 -2.15
N GLY A 5 -10.45 0.15 -3.11
CA GLY A 5 -10.11 0.82 -4.35
C GLY A 5 -8.61 0.95 -4.58
N LYS A 6 -8.27 1.80 -5.54
CA LYS A 6 -6.91 2.04 -5.99
C LYS A 6 -6.27 3.19 -5.22
N TRP A 7 -4.99 3.02 -4.93
CA TRP A 7 -4.12 3.95 -4.21
C TRP A 7 -2.81 4.07 -4.97
N HIS A 8 -2.27 5.28 -5.05
CA HIS A 8 -0.89 5.50 -5.46
C HIS A 8 -0.04 5.54 -4.21
N LEU A 9 0.78 4.51 -4.02
CA LEU A 9 1.67 4.39 -2.87
C LEU A 9 3.07 4.84 -3.28
N THR A 10 3.60 5.84 -2.58
CA THR A 10 4.94 6.38 -2.78
C THR A 10 5.84 5.96 -1.62
N LEU A 11 6.87 5.16 -1.91
CA LEU A 11 7.93 4.79 -0.98
C LEU A 11 9.09 5.78 -1.09
N VAL A 12 9.54 6.33 0.03
CA VAL A 12 10.71 7.23 0.05
C VAL A 12 11.93 6.43 0.49
N THR A 13 12.70 5.95 -0.47
CA THR A 13 13.95 5.21 -0.21
C THR A 13 15.15 6.15 -0.25
N GLY A 14 16.29 5.73 0.30
CA GLY A 14 17.53 6.52 0.21
C GLY A 14 18.02 6.81 -1.22
N GLY A 15 17.50 6.09 -2.22
CA GLY A 15 17.79 6.29 -3.65
C GLY A 15 16.78 7.17 -4.39
N GLY A 16 15.70 7.62 -3.73
CA GLY A 16 14.62 8.39 -4.34
C GLY A 16 13.23 7.90 -3.97
N GLU A 17 12.21 8.54 -4.55
CA GLU A 17 10.81 8.20 -4.38
C GLU A 17 10.37 7.22 -5.48
N GLU A 18 9.72 6.12 -5.07
CA GLU A 18 9.16 5.12 -5.97
C GLU A 18 7.64 5.08 -5.78
N THR A 19 6.88 5.31 -6.84
CA THR A 19 5.40 5.27 -6.79
C THR A 19 4.87 4.03 -7.50
N VAL A 20 3.99 3.30 -6.82
CA VAL A 20 3.40 2.04 -7.29
C VAL A 20 1.88 2.04 -7.10
N GLU A 21 1.17 1.24 -7.91
CA GLU A 21 -0.27 1.04 -7.74
C GLU A 21 -0.53 0.03 -6.61
N LEU A 22 -1.37 0.42 -5.66
CA LEU A 22 -1.88 -0.44 -4.59
C LEU A 22 -3.40 -0.52 -4.71
N PHE A 23 -3.93 -1.71 -4.93
CA PHE A 23 -5.36 -1.98 -4.86
C PHE A 23 -5.68 -2.66 -3.53
N LEU A 24 -6.69 -2.17 -2.83
CA LEU A 24 -7.16 -2.73 -1.56
C LEU A 24 -8.63 -3.09 -1.63
N GLN A 25 -8.98 -4.20 -0.99
CA GLN A 25 -10.34 -4.68 -0.84
C GLN A 25 -10.50 -5.30 0.54
N SER A 26 -11.29 -4.65 1.39
CA SER A 26 -11.62 -5.11 2.72
C SER A 26 -12.73 -6.16 2.70
N ALA A 27 -12.59 -7.18 3.54
CA ALA A 27 -13.56 -8.25 3.74
C ALA A 27 -13.69 -8.50 5.25
N GLY A 28 -14.46 -7.64 5.92
CA GLY A 28 -14.51 -7.61 7.38
C GLY A 28 -13.17 -7.16 7.97
N GLU A 29 -12.51 -8.02 8.74
CA GLU A 29 -11.16 -7.77 9.27
C GLU A 29 -10.03 -8.15 8.30
N ALA A 30 -10.34 -8.93 7.25
CA ALA A 30 -9.36 -9.32 6.25
C ALA A 30 -9.17 -8.19 5.24
N LEU A 31 -7.93 -8.04 4.77
CA LEU A 31 -7.60 -7.12 3.69
C LEU A 31 -6.99 -7.91 2.54
N ASN A 32 -7.64 -7.87 1.39
CA ASN A 32 -7.14 -8.42 0.14
C ASN A 32 -6.72 -7.26 -0.77
N GLY A 33 -6.01 -7.57 -1.84
CA GLY A 33 -5.52 -6.53 -2.73
C GLY A 33 -4.36 -6.96 -3.59
N THR A 34 -3.85 -6.00 -4.35
CA THR A 34 -2.64 -6.14 -5.14
C THR A 34 -1.68 -4.97 -4.92
N PHE A 35 -0.39 -5.25 -4.93
CA PHE A 35 0.70 -4.29 -4.92
C PHE A 35 1.49 -4.47 -6.21
N ASP A 36 1.49 -3.46 -7.07
CA ASP A 36 2.11 -3.50 -8.41
C ASP A 36 1.66 -4.75 -9.20
N GLY A 37 0.34 -4.99 -9.23
CA GLY A 37 -0.28 -6.13 -9.90
C GLY A 37 -0.13 -7.48 -9.19
N ARG A 38 0.47 -7.55 -8.00
CA ARG A 38 0.70 -8.81 -7.28
C ARG A 38 -0.11 -8.96 -6.02
N PRO A 39 -0.60 -10.16 -5.70
CA PRO A 39 -1.45 -10.36 -4.54
C PRO A 39 -0.74 -10.01 -3.24
N LEU A 40 -1.46 -9.30 -2.38
CA LEU A 40 -1.08 -9.08 -0.99
C LEU A 40 -1.24 -10.38 -0.19
N SER A 41 -0.45 -10.50 0.87
CA SER A 41 -0.56 -11.57 1.87
C SER A 41 -0.73 -10.98 3.26
N GLU A 42 -1.24 -11.75 4.22
CA GLU A 42 -1.36 -11.33 5.64
C GLU A 42 -2.07 -9.97 5.83
N GLY A 43 -2.97 -9.62 4.91
CA GLY A 43 -3.67 -8.35 4.95
C GLY A 43 -4.74 -8.33 6.03
N ARG A 44 -4.72 -7.29 6.86
CA ARG A 44 -5.66 -7.08 7.97
C ARG A 44 -6.02 -5.60 8.07
N LEU A 45 -7.30 -5.34 8.33
CA LEU A 45 -7.86 -4.02 8.58
C LEU A 45 -8.45 -3.98 10.00
N GLN A 46 -8.00 -3.04 10.81
CA GLN A 46 -8.46 -2.83 12.18
C GLN A 46 -8.79 -1.34 12.39
N GLY A 47 -10.07 -0.98 12.23
CA GLY A 47 -10.49 0.41 12.24
C GLY A 47 -9.84 1.20 11.09
N ALA A 48 -8.98 2.17 11.43
CA ALA A 48 -8.20 2.94 10.47
C ALA A 48 -6.80 2.37 10.20
N ARG A 49 -6.40 1.31 10.91
CA ARG A 49 -5.07 0.71 10.80
C ARG A 49 -5.07 -0.43 9.80
N VAL A 50 -4.10 -0.39 8.90
CA VAL A 50 -3.91 -1.34 7.80
C VAL A 50 -2.58 -2.02 7.97
N THR A 51 -2.56 -3.35 7.83
CA THR A 51 -1.31 -4.10 7.76
C THR A 51 -1.40 -5.09 6.62
N PHE A 52 -0.35 -5.20 5.80
CA PHE A 52 -0.27 -6.20 4.75
C PHE A 52 1.18 -6.53 4.41
N THR A 53 1.37 -7.67 3.80
CA THR A 53 2.65 -8.14 3.29
C THR A 53 2.62 -8.06 1.76
N ALA A 54 3.60 -7.38 1.16
CA ALA A 54 3.75 -7.24 -0.29
C ALA A 54 5.09 -7.83 -0.77
N SER A 55 5.15 -8.27 -2.03
CA SER A 55 6.36 -8.84 -2.63
C SER A 55 6.92 -7.91 -3.70
N ILE A 56 8.08 -7.35 -3.42
CA ILE A 56 8.88 -6.55 -4.36
C ILE A 56 9.79 -7.50 -5.14
N THR A 57 9.93 -7.30 -6.45
CA THR A 57 10.86 -8.11 -7.27
C THR A 57 11.99 -7.34 -7.91
N SER A 58 11.93 -6.01 -7.87
CA SER A 58 12.93 -5.15 -8.48
C SER A 58 13.36 -4.11 -7.44
N PRO A 59 14.66 -3.81 -7.30
CA PRO A 59 15.79 -4.49 -7.94
C PRO A 59 16.13 -5.87 -7.33
N ILE A 60 15.64 -6.17 -6.11
CA ILE A 60 15.87 -7.45 -5.43
C ILE A 60 14.51 -8.06 -5.05
N ARG A 61 14.36 -9.38 -5.27
CA ARG A 61 13.17 -10.11 -4.83
C ARG A 61 13.13 -10.20 -3.31
N THR A 62 12.27 -9.43 -2.69
CA THR A 62 12.08 -9.41 -1.24
C THR A 62 10.61 -9.18 -0.88
N ARG A 63 10.30 -9.42 0.39
CA ARG A 63 8.98 -9.21 0.96
C ARG A 63 9.05 -8.07 1.96
N ILE A 64 8.08 -7.17 1.88
CA ILE A 64 7.95 -6.06 2.81
C ILE A 64 6.67 -6.21 3.63
N LYS A 65 6.77 -5.88 4.93
CA LYS A 65 5.61 -5.78 5.82
C LYS A 65 5.24 -4.31 5.95
N CYS A 66 4.08 -3.95 5.44
CA CYS A 66 3.54 -2.60 5.49
C CYS A 66 2.59 -2.48 6.68
N ALA A 67 2.72 -1.38 7.43
CA ALA A 67 1.76 -0.97 8.43
C ALA A 67 1.46 0.52 8.24
N ALA A 68 0.18 0.86 8.11
CA ALA A 68 -0.26 2.21 7.79
C ALA A 68 -1.51 2.61 8.58
N GLN A 69 -1.73 3.92 8.67
CA GLN A 69 -2.96 4.51 9.14
C GLN A 69 -3.64 5.22 7.97
N VAL A 70 -4.93 4.99 7.80
CA VAL A 70 -5.78 5.66 6.82
C VAL A 70 -6.43 6.87 7.46
N ASP A 71 -6.31 8.02 6.80
CA ASP A 71 -6.96 9.28 7.15
C ASP A 71 -7.66 9.85 5.92
N GLY A 72 -8.96 9.56 5.79
CA GLY A 72 -9.76 9.95 4.63
C GLY A 72 -9.25 9.34 3.33
N GLU A 73 -8.66 10.18 2.47
CA GLU A 73 -8.10 9.81 1.16
C GLU A 73 -6.57 9.70 1.16
N ALA A 74 -5.95 9.90 2.33
CA ALA A 74 -4.54 9.74 2.54
C ALA A 74 -4.26 8.52 3.43
N MET A 75 -3.10 7.91 3.22
CA MET A 75 -2.57 6.83 4.04
C MET A 75 -1.11 7.14 4.32
N THR A 76 -0.70 6.99 5.57
CA THR A 76 0.69 7.18 5.98
C THR A 76 1.15 5.96 6.75
N GLY A 77 2.35 5.48 6.45
CA GLY A 77 2.81 4.22 7.01
C GLY A 77 4.29 3.97 6.82
N GLU A 78 4.68 2.78 7.25
CA GLU A 78 6.05 2.30 7.16
C GLU A 78 6.07 0.89 6.56
N ALA A 79 6.96 0.68 5.61
CA ALA A 79 7.28 -0.60 5.02
C ALA A 79 8.57 -1.13 5.64
N ARG A 80 8.51 -2.29 6.27
CA ARG A 80 9.67 -2.99 6.83
C ARG A 80 10.20 -4.02 5.84
N ALA A 81 11.41 -3.80 5.36
CA ALA A 81 12.14 -4.70 4.47
C ALA A 81 13.39 -5.20 5.19
N LEU A 82 13.66 -6.51 5.25
CA LEU A 82 14.89 -7.14 5.78
C LEU A 82 15.60 -6.42 6.97
N PHE A 83 16.38 -5.37 6.69
CA PHE A 83 17.17 -4.58 7.67
C PHE A 83 16.83 -3.08 7.72
N MET A 84 15.83 -2.62 6.98
CA MET A 84 15.47 -1.21 6.86
C MET A 84 13.97 -0.99 6.98
N THR A 85 13.60 0.16 7.53
CA THR A 85 12.23 0.66 7.54
C THR A 85 12.17 1.85 6.59
N VAL A 86 11.19 1.83 5.69
CA VAL A 86 11.00 2.83 4.64
C VAL A 86 9.65 3.50 4.91
N PRO A 87 9.62 4.83 5.13
CA PRO A 87 8.35 5.52 5.21
C PRO A 87 7.67 5.52 3.83
N PHE A 88 6.36 5.36 3.82
CA PHE A 88 5.56 5.51 2.62
C PHE A 88 4.31 6.33 2.89
N THR A 89 3.86 6.99 1.84
CA THR A 89 2.54 7.61 1.80
C THR A 89 1.73 6.93 0.71
N ALA A 90 0.42 6.93 0.83
CA ALA A 90 -0.44 6.59 -0.29
C ALA A 90 -1.60 7.55 -0.37
N THR A 91 -1.97 7.95 -1.58
CA THR A 91 -3.15 8.77 -1.85
C THR A 91 -4.13 7.94 -2.66
N ARG A 92 -5.42 8.13 -2.41
CA ARG A 92 -6.43 7.45 -3.21
C ARG A 92 -6.26 7.89 -4.65
N SER A 93 -6.28 6.93 -5.57
CA SER A 93 -6.22 7.23 -7.00
C SER A 93 -7.57 7.83 -7.39
N SER A 94 -7.73 9.13 -7.17
CA SER A 94 -8.75 9.93 -7.81
C SER A 94 -8.29 10.16 -9.25
N SER A 95 -8.22 9.11 -10.06
CA SER A 95 -8.29 9.36 -11.50
C SER A 95 -9.69 9.91 -11.72
N PRO A 96 -9.88 11.19 -12.12
CA PRO A 96 -11.13 11.53 -12.75
C PRO A 96 -11.22 10.60 -13.95
N VAL A 97 -12.41 10.05 -14.17
CA VAL A 97 -12.75 9.55 -15.50
C VAL A 97 -12.47 10.73 -16.43
N GLU A 98 -11.36 10.70 -17.17
CA GLU A 98 -11.10 11.70 -18.20
C GLU A 98 -12.14 11.42 -19.27
N SER A 99 -13.27 12.11 -19.16
CA SER A 99 -14.27 12.22 -20.20
C SER A 99 -13.60 12.87 -21.40
N SER A 100 -13.51 12.15 -22.51
CA SER A 100 -13.25 12.70 -23.86
C SER A 100 -14.02 11.89 -24.88
#